data_AF-A0A397ET18-F1
#
_entry.id   AF-A0A397ET18-F1
#
_cell.length_a   1.000
_cell.length_b   1.000
_cell.length_c   1.000
_cell.angle_alpha   90.00
_cell.angle_beta   90.00
_cell.angle_gamma   90.00
#
_symmetry.space_group_name_H-M   'P 1'
#
loop_
_entity.id
_entity.type
_entity.pdbx_description
1 polymer ?
#
loop_
_entity_poly.entity_id
_entity_poly.type
_entity_poly.pdbx_seq_one_letter_code
_entity_poly.pdbx_strand_id
1 'polypeptide(L)'
;MPALTKLDSTLDDDRVVCVFHVSQPPTTILSSSILTVYISEASVTIDHHNKTAAISAAELRVEQLSERAVVLHCADQKSTVHLEFTSPLEALHFVGAVHLIQHIDALRHPPLQVCTLEHQLKLTLEYAENLWALDLWKQSASYYSFVETLTCAAQELTCDDVHLGAVQKMLDALCDRFSSDASFDQTIEMDGYYCISPLLVLLAKVKALSKHVSWSTLR
;
A
#
# COMPACT_ATOMS: atom_id res chain seq x y z
N MET A 1 22.03 21.39 -11.51
CA MET A 1 20.98 20.75 -10.70
C MET A 1 20.92 19.29 -11.15
N PRO A 2 21.35 18.31 -10.34
CA PRO A 2 21.18 16.92 -10.74
C PRO A 2 19.75 16.48 -10.44
N ALA A 3 19.14 15.83 -11.43
CA ALA A 3 17.83 15.21 -11.36
C ALA A 3 17.80 14.13 -10.25
N LEU A 4 16.69 14.07 -9.51
CA LEU A 4 16.36 13.03 -8.54
C LEU A 4 16.10 11.70 -9.28
N THR A 5 17.16 11.07 -9.79
CA THR A 5 17.16 9.64 -10.12
C THR A 5 17.43 8.86 -8.84
N LYS A 6 16.41 8.68 -8.01
CA LYS A 6 16.41 7.67 -6.94
C LYS A 6 14.99 7.25 -6.58
N LEU A 7 14.29 6.66 -7.56
CA LEU A 7 13.03 5.93 -7.35
C LEU A 7 13.25 4.61 -6.56
N ASP A 8 14.49 4.28 -6.20
CA ASP A 8 14.85 3.03 -5.54
C ASP A 8 14.57 2.98 -4.04
N SER A 9 14.33 4.12 -3.38
CA SER A 9 14.13 4.15 -1.92
C SER A 9 12.73 4.56 -1.48
N THR A 10 11.68 4.36 -2.27
CA THR A 10 10.31 4.76 -1.86
C THR A 10 9.85 4.13 -0.54
N LEU A 11 10.42 2.98 -0.15
CA LEU A 11 10.13 2.30 1.12
C LEU A 11 10.95 2.83 2.31
N ASP A 12 12.08 3.48 2.05
CA ASP A 12 13.06 3.89 3.06
C ASP A 12 13.31 5.43 3.06
N ASP A 13 12.55 6.19 2.27
CA ASP A 13 12.58 7.66 2.25
C ASP A 13 11.45 8.21 3.14
N ASP A 14 11.85 8.87 4.24
CA ASP A 14 10.93 9.45 5.24
C ASP A 14 10.02 10.56 4.74
N ARG A 15 10.24 10.99 3.50
CA ARG A 15 9.41 11.99 2.85
C ARG A 15 8.25 11.38 2.09
N VAL A 16 8.16 10.06 1.94
CA VAL A 16 7.13 9.42 1.12
C VAL A 16 5.85 9.16 1.93
N VAL A 17 4.74 9.75 1.48
CA VAL A 17 3.45 9.70 2.18
C VAL A 17 2.28 9.46 1.22
N CYS A 18 1.12 9.12 1.76
CA CYS A 18 -0.17 9.24 1.08
C CYS A 18 -1.10 10.12 1.91
N VAL A 19 -1.68 11.17 1.30
CA VAL A 19 -2.60 12.09 1.98
C VAL A 19 -4.02 11.90 1.46
N PHE A 20 -4.99 11.77 2.36
CA PHE A 20 -6.38 11.54 2.03
C PHE A 20 -7.31 12.49 2.76
N HIS A 21 -8.43 12.80 2.11
CA HIS A 21 -9.50 13.60 2.69
C HIS A 21 -10.70 12.68 2.97
N VAL A 22 -11.20 12.72 4.20
CA VAL A 22 -12.33 11.92 4.62
C VAL A 22 -13.42 12.76 5.25
N SER A 23 -14.65 12.40 4.96
CA SER A 23 -15.85 12.87 5.63
C SER A 23 -16.24 11.86 6.72
N GLN A 24 -16.51 12.34 7.93
CA GLN A 24 -17.12 11.50 8.97
C GLN A 24 -18.65 11.47 8.82
N PRO A 25 -19.33 10.38 9.26
CA PRO A 25 -20.78 10.23 9.17
C PRO A 25 -21.56 11.32 9.94
N PRO A 26 -22.85 11.55 9.61
CA PRO A 26 -23.57 12.82 9.80
C PRO A 26 -24.07 13.12 11.23
N THR A 27 -23.33 12.72 12.26
CA THR A 27 -23.65 13.13 13.66
C THR A 27 -22.94 14.40 14.11
N THR A 28 -21.97 14.88 13.34
CA THR A 28 -21.30 16.17 13.54
C THR A 28 -21.33 16.99 12.26
N ILE A 29 -21.67 18.27 12.39
CA ILE A 29 -21.74 19.26 11.32
C ILE A 29 -20.38 19.31 10.62
N LEU A 30 -20.30 18.77 9.39
CA LEU A 30 -19.20 18.89 8.41
C LEU A 30 -17.80 19.10 9.04
N SER A 31 -17.19 18.01 9.53
CA SER A 31 -15.79 18.00 9.91
C SER A 31 -15.00 17.11 8.94
N SER A 32 -14.26 17.74 8.02
CA SER A 32 -13.27 17.06 7.19
C SER A 32 -12.07 16.68 8.06
N SER A 33 -11.62 15.43 7.96
CA SER A 33 -10.35 15.01 8.57
C SER A 33 -9.33 14.74 7.47
N ILE A 34 -8.06 15.00 7.77
CA ILE A 34 -6.95 14.65 6.88
C ILE A 34 -6.29 13.41 7.45
N LEU A 35 -6.11 12.40 6.61
CA LEU A 35 -5.35 11.19 6.94
C LEU A 35 -4.03 11.26 6.21
N THR A 36 -2.92 11.07 6.94
CA THR A 36 -1.59 10.97 6.33
C THR A 36 -1.00 9.61 6.67
N VAL A 37 -0.66 8.84 5.65
CA VAL A 37 0.02 7.54 5.80
C VAL A 37 1.51 7.75 5.54
N TYR A 38 2.34 7.52 6.54
CA TYR A 38 3.79 7.63 6.45
C TYR A 38 4.39 6.28 6.09
N ILE A 39 4.86 6.14 4.86
CA ILE A 39 5.28 4.83 4.31
C ILE A 39 6.51 4.30 5.04
N SER A 40 7.53 5.13 5.21
CA SER A 40 8.77 4.72 5.86
C SER A 40 8.65 4.65 7.38
N GLU A 41 7.73 5.35 8.04
CA GLU A 41 7.56 5.28 9.50
C GLU A 41 6.61 4.16 9.91
N ALA A 42 5.93 3.55 8.92
CA ALA A 42 4.88 2.59 9.11
C ALA A 42 3.80 3.05 10.10
N SER A 43 3.26 4.25 9.86
CA SER A 43 2.28 4.89 10.73
C SER A 43 1.20 5.61 9.93
N VAL A 44 0.04 5.84 10.58
CA VAL A 44 -1.04 6.68 10.06
C VAL A 44 -1.30 7.79 11.06
N THR A 45 -1.36 9.04 10.58
CA THR A 45 -1.86 10.16 11.36
C THR A 45 -3.27 10.54 10.93
N ILE A 46 -4.10 10.88 11.91
CA ILE A 46 -5.45 11.38 11.73
C ILE A 46 -5.49 12.78 12.32
N ASP A 47 -5.63 13.77 11.44
CA ASP A 47 -5.74 15.18 11.80
C ASP A 47 -7.20 15.63 11.80
N HIS A 48 -7.69 16.03 12.97
CA HIS A 48 -9.06 16.45 13.20
C HIS A 48 -9.13 17.62 14.18
N HIS A 49 -9.64 18.77 13.75
CA HIS A 49 -9.80 19.98 14.60
C HIS A 49 -8.54 20.34 15.42
N ASN A 50 -7.37 20.43 14.77
CA ASN A 50 -6.08 20.69 15.40
C ASN A 50 -5.65 19.66 16.47
N LYS A 51 -6.24 18.46 16.44
CA LYS A 51 -5.77 17.30 17.19
C LYS A 51 -5.25 16.27 16.20
N THR A 52 -4.02 15.84 16.43
CA THR A 52 -3.37 14.79 15.65
C THR A 52 -3.29 13.54 16.50
N ALA A 53 -3.81 12.42 15.99
CA ALA A 53 -3.57 11.10 16.56
C ALA A 53 -2.69 10.31 15.60
N ALA A 54 -1.59 9.75 16.11
CA ALA A 54 -0.74 8.83 15.36
C ALA A 54 -1.04 7.40 15.80
N ILE A 55 -1.14 6.49 14.84
CA ILE A 55 -1.41 5.07 15.06
C ILE A 55 -0.33 4.26 14.33
N SER A 56 0.31 3.34 15.05
CA SER A 56 1.31 2.43 14.48
C SER A 56 0.64 1.41 13.56
N ALA A 57 1.31 1.00 12.47
CA ALA A 57 0.84 -0.05 11.59
C ALA A 57 0.57 -1.38 12.33
N ALA A 58 1.36 -1.70 13.36
CA ALA A 58 1.22 -2.92 14.16
C ALA A 58 -0.09 -2.98 14.96
N GLU A 59 -0.63 -1.82 15.33
CA GLU A 59 -1.84 -1.67 16.14
C GLU A 59 -3.10 -1.43 15.29
N LEU A 60 -2.90 -1.26 13.98
CA LEU A 60 -3.95 -0.93 13.03
C LEU A 60 -4.48 -2.19 12.36
N ARG A 61 -5.79 -2.30 12.23
CA ARG A 61 -6.43 -3.17 11.24
C ARG A 61 -7.38 -2.36 10.39
N VAL A 62 -7.39 -2.62 9.09
CA VAL A 62 -8.24 -1.94 8.12
C VAL A 62 -9.25 -2.92 7.54
N GLU A 63 -10.48 -2.47 7.39
CA GLU A 63 -11.56 -3.24 6.78
C GLU A 63 -12.32 -2.33 5.81
N GLN A 64 -12.47 -2.77 4.56
CA GLN A 64 -13.28 -2.07 3.58
C GLN A 64 -14.73 -2.56 3.66
N LEU A 65 -15.65 -1.69 4.09
CA LEU A 65 -17.07 -2.01 4.25
C LEU A 65 -17.86 -1.82 2.95
N SER A 66 -17.46 -0.84 2.14
CA SER A 66 -18.08 -0.56 0.83
C SER A 66 -17.03 0.04 -0.11
N GLU A 67 -17.43 0.37 -1.34
CA GLU A 67 -16.55 1.03 -2.30
C GLU A 67 -15.90 2.31 -1.73
N ARG A 68 -16.56 3.03 -0.81
CA ARG A 68 -16.07 4.30 -0.25
C ARG A 68 -15.90 4.32 1.27
N ALA A 69 -16.40 3.30 1.97
CA ALA A 69 -16.39 3.25 3.43
C ALA A 69 -15.33 2.27 3.93
N VAL A 70 -14.50 2.75 4.86
CA VAL A 70 -13.42 1.98 5.49
C VAL A 70 -13.54 2.12 7.00
N VAL A 71 -13.25 1.03 7.72
CA VAL A 71 -13.15 1.02 9.17
C VAL A 71 -11.72 0.76 9.58
N LEU A 72 -11.22 1.58 10.49
CA LEU A 72 -9.98 1.33 11.21
C LEU A 72 -10.31 0.77 12.59
N HIS A 73 -9.73 -0.38 12.91
CA HIS A 73 -9.78 -0.96 14.25
C HIS A 73 -8.43 -0.69 14.92
N CYS A 74 -8.43 0.04 16.04
CA CYS A 74 -7.22 0.37 16.79
C CYS A 74 -7.09 -0.55 18.01
N ALA A 75 -6.05 -1.38 18.04
CA ALA A 75 -5.84 -2.38 19.09
C ALA A 75 -5.78 -1.78 20.51
N ASP A 76 -5.11 -0.64 20.65
CA ASP A 76 -4.87 0.01 21.93
C ASP A 76 -6.09 0.74 22.51
N GLN A 77 -7.04 1.11 21.66
CA GLN A 77 -8.17 1.94 22.08
C GLN A 77 -9.50 1.20 22.16
N LYS A 78 -9.57 -0.08 21.72
CA LYS A 78 -10.84 -0.79 21.46
C LYS A 78 -11.84 0.08 20.68
N SER A 79 -11.32 1.00 19.87
CA SER A 79 -12.09 2.00 19.16
C SER A 79 -12.09 1.64 17.67
N THR A 80 -13.24 1.88 17.06
CA THR A 80 -13.41 1.78 15.62
C THR A 80 -13.60 3.18 15.05
N VAL A 81 -12.83 3.52 14.03
CA VAL A 81 -12.96 4.78 13.32
C VAL A 81 -13.59 4.50 11.97
N HIS A 82 -14.77 5.05 11.74
CA HIS A 82 -15.46 4.95 10.46
C HIS A 82 -15.06 6.12 9.57
N LEU A 83 -14.59 5.80 8.37
CA LEU A 83 -14.09 6.73 7.38
C LEU A 83 -14.92 6.60 6.10
N GLU A 84 -15.36 7.73 5.54
CA GLU A 84 -15.99 7.78 4.24
C GLU A 84 -15.17 8.66 3.31
N PHE A 85 -14.72 8.10 2.19
CA PHE A 85 -13.85 8.76 1.22
C PHE A 85 -14.65 9.38 0.09
N THR A 86 -14.07 10.39 -0.57
CA THR A 86 -14.76 11.14 -1.62
C THR A 86 -14.97 10.31 -2.90
N SER A 87 -14.10 9.31 -3.13
CA SER A 87 -14.18 8.40 -4.27
C SER A 87 -13.78 6.96 -3.90
N PRO A 88 -14.24 5.96 -4.68
CA PRO A 88 -13.81 4.58 -4.49
C PRO A 88 -12.29 4.40 -4.64
N LEU A 89 -11.68 5.21 -5.50
CA LEU A 89 -10.24 5.16 -5.73
C LEU A 89 -9.47 5.62 -4.48
N GLU A 90 -9.91 6.68 -3.81
CA GLU A 90 -9.26 7.14 -2.58
C GLU A 90 -9.38 6.11 -1.46
N ALA A 91 -10.54 5.49 -1.29
CA ALA A 91 -10.73 4.42 -0.30
C ALA A 91 -9.79 3.24 -0.59
N LEU A 92 -9.75 2.79 -1.85
CA LEU A 92 -8.87 1.70 -2.27
C LEU A 92 -7.40 2.07 -2.05
N HIS A 93 -6.98 3.27 -2.46
CA HIS A 93 -5.62 3.77 -2.29
C HIS A 93 -5.21 3.82 -0.82
N PHE A 94 -6.11 4.28 0.06
CA PHE A 94 -5.88 4.27 1.50
C PHE A 94 -5.71 2.86 2.06
N VAL A 95 -6.61 1.93 1.74
CA VAL A 95 -6.51 0.52 2.18
C VAL A 95 -5.20 -0.10 1.68
N GLY A 96 -4.85 0.14 0.42
CA GLY A 96 -3.58 -0.29 -0.17
C GLY A 96 -2.37 0.24 0.58
N ALA A 97 -2.35 1.53 0.90
CA ALA A 97 -1.27 2.16 1.66
C ALA A 97 -1.16 1.60 3.08
N VAL A 98 -2.28 1.37 3.76
CA VAL A 98 -2.31 0.74 5.10
C VAL A 98 -1.74 -0.68 5.06
N HIS A 99 -2.18 -1.52 4.12
CA HIS A 99 -1.62 -2.86 3.96
C HIS A 99 -0.11 -2.83 3.66
N LEU A 100 0.37 -1.82 2.91
CA LEU A 100 1.79 -1.65 2.61
C LEU A 100 2.59 -1.34 3.88
N ILE A 101 2.16 -0.37 4.70
CA ILE A 101 2.87 -0.03 5.94
C ILE A 101 2.87 -1.19 6.94
N GLN A 102 1.80 -1.98 7.00
CA GLN A 102 1.75 -3.20 7.81
C GLN A 102 2.76 -4.24 7.33
N HIS A 103 2.93 -4.39 6.01
CA HIS A 103 3.94 -5.29 5.45
C HIS A 103 5.36 -4.79 5.74
N ILE A 104 5.63 -3.50 5.55
CA ILE A 104 6.94 -2.88 5.84
C ILE A 104 7.29 -3.04 7.33
N ASP A 105 6.35 -2.76 8.23
CA ASP A 105 6.56 -2.93 9.67
C ASP A 105 6.86 -4.39 10.04
N ALA A 106 6.08 -5.33 9.51
CA ALA A 106 6.29 -6.76 9.74
C ALA A 106 7.65 -7.25 9.21
N LEU A 107 8.14 -6.68 8.11
CA LEU A 107 9.51 -6.91 7.66
C LEU A 107 10.48 -6.31 8.68
N ARG A 108 10.35 -5.07 9.13
CA ARG A 108 11.33 -4.50 10.08
C ARG A 108 11.38 -5.21 11.44
N HIS A 109 10.25 -5.76 11.90
CA HIS A 109 10.11 -6.35 13.23
C HIS A 109 9.66 -7.84 13.19
N PRO A 110 10.47 -8.78 12.67
CA PRO A 110 10.13 -10.20 12.69
C PRO A 110 10.29 -10.79 14.12
N PRO A 111 9.40 -11.69 14.60
CA PRO A 111 8.44 -12.51 13.86
C PRO A 111 7.00 -12.38 14.40
N LEU A 112 6.11 -11.74 13.66
CA LEU A 112 4.67 -11.87 13.91
C LEU A 112 4.12 -12.84 12.86
N GLN A 113 3.64 -14.02 13.29
CA GLN A 113 2.97 -15.06 12.48
C GLN A 113 1.80 -14.55 11.59
N VAL A 114 1.49 -13.25 11.67
CA VAL A 114 0.37 -12.57 11.03
C VAL A 114 0.68 -12.16 9.59
N CYS A 115 1.96 -12.05 9.19
CA CYS A 115 2.35 -11.53 7.87
C CYS A 115 3.08 -12.58 7.03
N THR A 116 2.34 -13.54 6.46
CA THR A 116 2.92 -14.52 5.53
C THR A 116 3.13 -13.90 4.15
N LEU A 117 4.12 -14.40 3.40
CA LEU A 117 4.36 -13.99 2.02
C LEU A 117 3.11 -14.20 1.15
N GLU A 118 2.46 -15.36 1.30
CA GLU A 118 1.22 -15.70 0.60
C GLU A 118 0.11 -14.67 0.87
N HIS A 119 -0.08 -14.29 2.14
CA HIS A 119 -1.09 -13.30 2.51
C HIS A 119 -0.81 -11.93 1.87
N GLN A 120 0.44 -11.47 1.92
CA GLN A 120 0.83 -10.18 1.33
C GLN A 120 0.73 -10.18 -0.19
N LEU A 121 1.05 -11.30 -0.83
CA LEU A 121 0.92 -11.45 -2.26
C LEU A 121 -0.55 -11.42 -2.69
N LYS A 122 -1.44 -12.10 -1.93
CA LYS A 122 -2.89 -12.03 -2.12
C LYS A 122 -3.42 -10.60 -1.98
N LEU A 123 -3.07 -9.89 -0.91
CA LEU A 123 -3.49 -8.49 -0.72
C LEU A 123 -2.99 -7.57 -1.83
N THR A 124 -1.80 -7.84 -2.37
CA THR A 124 -1.23 -7.06 -3.48
C THR A 124 -1.95 -7.35 -4.79
N LEU A 125 -2.29 -8.60 -5.05
CA LEU A 125 -3.08 -9.01 -6.22
C LEU A 125 -4.49 -8.41 -6.17
N GLU A 126 -5.18 -8.52 -5.02
CA GLU A 126 -6.51 -7.91 -4.83
C GLU A 126 -6.47 -6.39 -5.05
N TYR A 127 -5.43 -5.72 -4.56
CA TYR A 127 -5.24 -4.28 -4.81
C TYR A 127 -5.07 -3.98 -6.30
N ALA A 128 -4.30 -4.79 -7.02
CA ALA A 128 -4.08 -4.63 -8.45
C ALA A 128 -5.38 -4.84 -9.26
N GLU A 129 -6.12 -5.91 -8.98
CA GLU A 129 -7.40 -6.22 -9.62
C GLU A 129 -8.45 -5.14 -9.38
N ASN A 130 -8.54 -4.63 -8.13
CA ASN A 130 -9.48 -3.56 -7.80
C ASN A 130 -9.11 -2.25 -8.47
N LEU A 131 -7.82 -1.93 -8.55
CA LEU A 131 -7.40 -0.76 -9.30
C LEU A 131 -7.78 -0.91 -10.78
N TRP A 132 -7.58 -2.09 -11.38
CA TRP A 132 -7.96 -2.38 -12.78
C TRP A 132 -9.44 -2.07 -13.03
N ALA A 133 -10.31 -2.54 -12.13
CA ALA A 133 -11.75 -2.35 -12.19
C ALA A 133 -12.17 -0.87 -12.10
N LEU A 134 -11.38 -0.03 -11.42
CA LEU A 134 -11.60 1.42 -11.29
C LEU A 134 -11.03 2.25 -12.45
N ASP A 135 -10.71 1.62 -13.58
CA ASP A 135 -10.40 2.28 -14.86
C ASP A 135 -9.17 3.18 -14.91
N LEU A 136 -8.30 3.18 -13.89
CA LEU A 136 -7.02 3.91 -13.90
C LEU A 136 -6.03 3.46 -14.99
N TRP A 137 -6.38 2.44 -15.79
CA TRP A 137 -5.45 1.62 -16.57
C TRP A 137 -5.83 1.49 -18.03
N LYS A 138 -6.93 2.12 -18.45
CA LYS A 138 -7.47 2.04 -19.82
C LYS A 138 -6.50 2.44 -20.94
N GLN A 139 -5.24 2.77 -20.60
CA GLN A 139 -4.19 3.20 -21.52
C GLN A 139 -2.90 2.35 -21.47
N SER A 140 -2.79 1.29 -20.64
CA SER A 140 -1.54 0.52 -20.57
C SER A 140 -1.70 -0.99 -20.78
N ALA A 141 -1.16 -1.48 -21.91
CA ALA A 141 -1.02 -2.91 -22.19
C ALA A 141 -0.06 -3.62 -21.20
N SER A 142 0.84 -2.88 -20.55
CA SER A 142 1.77 -3.45 -19.57
C SER A 142 1.05 -3.97 -18.32
N TYR A 143 -0.12 -3.40 -17.99
CA TYR A 143 -0.77 -3.73 -16.74
C TYR A 143 -1.54 -5.05 -16.77
N TYR A 144 -2.08 -5.43 -17.93
CA TYR A 144 -2.62 -6.78 -18.08
C TYR A 144 -1.55 -7.83 -17.73
N SER A 145 -0.34 -7.66 -18.28
CA SER A 145 0.80 -8.53 -17.97
C SER A 145 1.23 -8.44 -16.50
N PHE A 146 1.02 -7.29 -15.86
CA PHE A 146 1.31 -7.09 -14.44
C PHE A 146 0.44 -7.99 -13.56
N VAL A 147 -0.88 -7.92 -13.73
CA VAL A 147 -1.84 -8.74 -12.97
C VAL A 147 -1.59 -10.23 -13.24
N GLU A 148 -1.40 -10.62 -14.50
CA GLU A 148 -1.11 -12.01 -14.88
C GLU A 148 0.15 -12.55 -14.19
N THR A 149 1.23 -11.76 -14.16
CA THR A 149 2.48 -12.18 -13.50
C THR A 149 2.30 -12.33 -11.99
N LEU A 150 1.54 -11.43 -11.33
CA LEU A 150 1.24 -11.55 -9.90
C LEU A 150 0.41 -12.80 -9.60
N THR A 151 -0.56 -13.12 -10.47
CA THR A 151 -1.34 -14.35 -10.36
C THR A 151 -0.46 -15.59 -10.48
N CYS A 152 0.47 -15.63 -11.44
CA CYS A 152 1.44 -16.72 -11.55
C CYS A 152 2.32 -16.84 -10.31
N ALA A 153 2.82 -15.70 -9.78
CA ALA A 153 3.60 -15.69 -8.54
C ALA A 153 2.79 -16.24 -7.34
N ALA A 154 1.50 -15.94 -7.25
CA ALA A 154 0.63 -16.46 -6.20
C ALA A 154 0.41 -17.97 -6.34
N GLN A 155 0.24 -18.46 -7.57
CA GLN A 155 0.10 -19.90 -7.83
C GLN A 155 1.36 -20.68 -7.44
N GLU A 156 2.56 -20.18 -7.76
CA GLU A 156 3.83 -20.81 -7.37
C GLU A 156 3.99 -20.98 -5.85
N LEU A 157 3.41 -20.08 -5.04
CA LEU A 157 3.42 -20.21 -3.58
C LEU A 157 2.46 -21.28 -3.05
N THR A 158 1.50 -21.72 -3.86
CA THR A 158 0.53 -22.77 -3.50
C THR A 158 0.94 -24.16 -3.97
N CYS A 159 2.05 -24.27 -4.72
CA CYS A 159 2.58 -25.55 -5.18
C CYS A 159 3.28 -26.31 -4.04
N ASP A 160 3.21 -27.65 -4.09
CA ASP A 160 3.84 -28.51 -3.08
C ASP A 160 5.38 -28.30 -3.00
N ASP A 161 6.00 -27.98 -4.14
CA ASP A 161 7.43 -27.63 -4.26
C ASP A 161 7.59 -26.13 -4.56
N VAL A 162 7.43 -25.27 -3.55
CA VAL A 162 7.52 -23.81 -3.72
C VAL A 162 8.89 -23.39 -4.25
N HIS A 163 8.93 -22.84 -5.46
CA HIS A 163 10.13 -22.30 -6.07
C HIS A 163 10.29 -20.79 -5.77
N LEU A 164 10.76 -20.44 -4.56
CA LEU A 164 10.97 -19.04 -4.16
C LEU A 164 11.88 -18.26 -5.13
N GLY A 165 12.85 -18.93 -5.78
CA GLY A 165 13.68 -18.30 -6.80
C GLY A 165 12.93 -17.91 -8.09
N ALA A 166 11.88 -18.63 -8.45
CA ALA A 166 11.01 -18.27 -9.57
C ALA A 166 10.11 -17.09 -9.19
N VAL A 167 9.54 -17.12 -7.98
CA VAL A 167 8.75 -16.01 -7.43
C VAL A 167 9.57 -14.73 -7.37
N GLN A 168 10.80 -14.77 -6.86
CA GLN A 168 11.72 -13.63 -6.84
C GLN A 168 11.90 -13.02 -8.24
N LYS A 169 12.22 -13.85 -9.25
CA LYS A 169 12.42 -13.40 -10.62
C LYS A 169 11.18 -12.74 -11.22
N MET A 170 9.99 -13.27 -10.94
CA MET A 170 8.73 -12.69 -11.41
C MET A 170 8.48 -11.31 -10.79
N LEU A 171 8.71 -11.16 -9.48
CA LEU A 171 8.54 -9.90 -8.77
C LEU A 171 9.56 -8.84 -9.21
N ASP A 172 10.83 -9.22 -9.40
CA ASP A 172 11.86 -8.30 -9.88
C ASP A 172 11.57 -7.83 -11.31
N ALA A 173 11.14 -8.76 -12.18
CA ALA A 173 10.71 -8.40 -13.53
C ALA A 173 9.48 -7.49 -13.56
N LEU A 174 8.59 -7.57 -12.56
CA LEU A 174 7.48 -6.63 -12.41
C LEU A 174 7.97 -5.25 -11.98
N CYS A 175 8.86 -5.18 -11.00
CA CYS A 175 9.47 -3.92 -10.58
C CYS A 175 10.12 -3.19 -11.76
N ASP A 176 10.94 -3.88 -12.55
CA ASP A 176 11.66 -3.27 -13.67
C ASP A 176 10.71 -2.74 -14.74
N ARG A 177 9.73 -3.55 -15.15
CA ARG A 177 8.77 -3.18 -16.21
C ARG A 177 7.84 -2.05 -15.78
N PHE A 178 7.39 -2.08 -14.53
CA PHE A 178 6.36 -1.18 -14.03
C PHE A 178 6.92 0.12 -13.45
N SER A 179 8.22 0.19 -13.14
CA SER A 179 8.86 1.40 -12.62
C SER A 179 8.71 2.60 -13.55
N SER A 180 8.78 2.39 -14.86
CA SER A 180 8.52 3.45 -15.85
C SER A 180 7.06 3.90 -15.80
N ASP A 181 6.10 2.99 -15.76
CA ASP A 181 4.68 3.32 -15.77
C ASP A 181 4.24 4.02 -14.49
N ALA A 182 4.74 3.58 -13.33
CA ALA A 182 4.47 4.21 -12.05
C ALA A 182 5.15 5.59 -11.91
N SER A 183 6.26 5.83 -12.61
CA SER A 183 6.95 7.13 -12.61
C SER A 183 6.21 8.25 -13.34
N PHE A 184 5.24 7.91 -14.20
CA PHE A 184 4.37 8.90 -14.87
C PHE A 184 3.30 9.47 -13.94
N ASP A 185 3.05 8.81 -12.80
CA ASP A 185 2.03 9.20 -11.86
C ASP A 185 2.63 10.20 -10.85
N GLN A 186 2.02 11.37 -10.75
CA GLN A 186 2.62 12.57 -10.16
C GLN A 186 2.93 12.38 -8.67
N THR A 187 4.19 12.57 -8.27
CA THR A 187 4.52 12.88 -6.88
C THR A 187 4.22 14.35 -6.63
N ILE A 188 3.23 14.65 -5.81
CA ILE A 188 2.96 16.03 -5.39
C ILE A 188 3.86 16.34 -4.20
N GLU A 189 4.71 17.36 -4.34
CA GLU A 189 5.47 17.88 -3.21
C GLU A 189 4.53 18.72 -2.31
N MET A 190 4.30 18.25 -1.08
CA MET A 190 3.53 18.95 -0.06
C MET A 190 4.38 19.11 1.18
N ASP A 191 4.74 20.35 1.52
CA ASP A 191 5.49 20.68 2.75
C ASP A 191 6.78 19.84 2.96
N GLY A 192 7.46 19.50 1.86
CA GLY A 192 8.70 18.68 1.87
C GLY A 192 8.48 17.16 1.82
N TYR A 193 7.22 16.71 1.76
CA TYR A 193 6.83 15.32 1.53
C TYR A 193 6.43 15.05 0.07
N TYR A 194 6.62 13.82 -0.39
CA TYR A 194 6.18 13.32 -1.69
C TYR A 194 4.94 12.47 -1.51
N CYS A 195 3.79 12.99 -1.93
CA CYS A 195 2.55 12.22 -1.97
C CYS A 195 2.61 11.24 -3.15
N ILE A 196 2.55 9.93 -2.88
CA ILE A 196 2.61 8.89 -3.92
C ILE A 196 1.22 8.49 -4.39
N SER A 197 1.15 8.11 -5.66
CA SER A 197 -0.08 7.69 -6.33
C SER A 197 -0.44 6.23 -6.04
N PRO A 198 -1.66 5.78 -6.42
CA PRO A 198 -2.05 4.38 -6.34
C PRO A 198 -1.11 3.42 -7.10
N LEU A 199 -0.58 3.85 -8.26
CA LEU A 199 0.36 3.04 -9.05
C LEU A 199 1.72 2.91 -8.34
N LEU A 200 2.20 4.00 -7.73
CA LEU A 200 3.43 3.97 -6.94
C LEU A 200 3.27 3.13 -5.66
N VAL A 201 2.10 3.15 -5.02
CA VAL A 201 1.78 2.23 -3.91
C VAL A 201 1.83 0.78 -4.38
N LEU A 202 1.27 0.47 -5.56
CA LEU A 202 1.34 -0.88 -6.11
C LEU A 202 2.77 -1.33 -6.39
N LEU A 203 3.60 -0.46 -7.00
CA LEU A 203 5.02 -0.75 -7.21
C LEU A 203 5.74 -0.98 -5.87
N ALA A 204 5.47 -0.16 -4.86
CA ALA A 204 6.05 -0.29 -3.53
C ALA A 204 5.67 -1.63 -2.87
N LYS A 205 4.43 -2.10 -3.04
CA LYS A 205 4.01 -3.44 -2.60
C LYS A 205 4.81 -4.56 -3.25
N VAL A 206 5.04 -4.50 -4.57
CA VAL A 206 5.85 -5.51 -5.27
C VAL A 206 7.31 -5.48 -4.79
N LYS A 207 7.89 -4.30 -4.56
CA LYS A 207 9.22 -4.16 -3.96
C LYS A 207 9.29 -4.79 -2.56
N ALA A 208 8.26 -4.57 -1.73
CA ALA A 208 8.18 -5.18 -0.40
C ALA A 208 8.06 -6.72 -0.47
N LEU A 209 7.31 -7.26 -1.44
CA LEU A 209 7.22 -8.70 -1.69
C LEU A 209 8.56 -9.30 -2.13
N SER A 210 9.27 -8.64 -3.06
CA SER A 210 10.61 -9.05 -3.49
C SER A 210 11.59 -9.11 -2.31
N LYS A 211 11.56 -8.09 -1.43
CA LYS A 211 12.35 -8.09 -0.18
C LYS A 211 11.96 -9.22 0.76
N HIS A 212 10.66 -9.52 0.89
CA HIS A 212 10.16 -10.63 1.71
C HIS A 212 10.67 -11.98 1.20
N VAL A 213 10.61 -12.25 -0.11
CA VAL A 213 11.14 -13.49 -0.70
C VAL A 213 12.64 -13.64 -0.45
N SER A 214 13.39 -12.56 -0.64
CA SER A 214 14.84 -12.53 -0.38
C SER A 214 15.18 -12.87 1.08
N TRP A 215 14.34 -12.49 2.03
CA TRP A 215 14.53 -12.85 3.44
C TRP A 215 14.17 -14.30 3.75
N SER A 216 13.13 -14.82 3.11
CA SER A 216 12.70 -16.22 3.26
C SER A 216 13.70 -17.22 2.68
N THR A 217 14.52 -16.81 1.71
CA THR A 217 15.59 -17.66 1.13
C THR A 217 16.91 -17.64 1.91
N LEU A 218 17.10 -16.67 2.82
CA LEU A 218 18.29 -16.57 3.68
C LEU A 218 18.17 -17.36 4.99
N ARG A 219 16.99 -17.91 5.30
CA ARG A 219 16.72 -18.74 6.48
C ARG A 219 16.64 -20.21 6.11
#